data_AF-A0A151SYT8-F1
#
_entry.id   AF-A0A151SYT8-F1
#
_cell.length_a   1.000
_cell.length_b   1.000
_cell.length_c   1.000
_cell.angle_alpha   90.00
_cell.angle_beta   90.00
_cell.angle_gamma   90.00
#
_symmetry.space_group_name_H-M   'P 1'
#
loop_
_entity.id
_entity.type
_entity.pdbx_description
1 polymer ?
#
loop_
_entity_poly.entity_id
_entity_poly.type
_entity_poly.pdbx_seq_one_letter_code
_entity_poly.pdbx_strand_id
1 'polypeptide(L)'
;MLIVARDTNVIQNLKTLLNGEFDMNDLGAAKKILGMEIYRDRTQKKVFLSQKEYIQKNLASFWNEQCKTLKHSFVNQREIISYFSNSISN
;
A
#
# COMPACT_ATOMS: atom_id res chain seq x y z
N MET A 1 -10.31 10.86 4.01
CA MET A 1 -10.34 10.20 5.34
C MET A 1 -11.47 9.17 5.39
N LEU A 2 -11.29 8.06 6.12
CA LEU A 2 -12.33 7.05 6.33
C LEU A 2 -12.84 7.14 7.77
N ILE A 3 -14.15 7.35 7.94
CA ILE A 3 -14.83 7.35 9.25
C ILE A 3 -15.88 6.24 9.21
N VAL A 4 -15.89 5.40 10.25
CA VAL A 4 -16.87 4.32 10.39
C VAL A 4 -17.44 4.38 11.80
N ALA A 5 -18.76 4.47 11.90
CA ALA A 5 -19.47 4.36 13.17
C ALA A 5 -20.86 3.74 12.92
N ARG A 6 -21.46 3.20 13.98
CA ARG A 6 -22.82 2.66 13.94
C ARG A 6 -23.88 3.76 13.92
N ASP A 7 -23.61 4.87 14.60
CA ASP A 7 -24.50 6.01 14.71
C ASP A 7 -24.10 7.12 13.73
N THR A 8 -25.04 7.50 12.87
CA THR A 8 -24.88 8.56 11.88
C THR A 8 -24.75 9.94 12.51
N ASN A 9 -25.33 10.18 13.69
CA ASN A 9 -25.21 11.45 14.40
C ASN A 9 -23.77 11.70 14.85
N VAL A 10 -23.12 10.65 15.37
CA VAL A 10 -21.70 10.72 15.75
C VAL A 10 -20.82 11.03 14.54
N ILE A 11 -21.12 10.44 13.37
CA ILE A 11 -20.39 10.74 12.13
C ILE A 11 -20.57 12.21 11.74
N GLN A 12 -21.79 12.74 11.85
CA GLN A 12 -22.06 14.11 11.45
C GLN A 12 -21.40 15.13 12.38
N ASN A 13 -21.47 14.91 13.70
CA ASN A 13 -20.79 15.75 14.68
C ASN A 13 -19.27 15.72 14.51
N LEU A 14 -18.70 14.55 14.21
CA LEU A 14 -17.27 14.46 13.94
C LEU A 14 -16.87 15.19 12.66
N LYS A 15 -17.70 15.12 11.60
CA LYS A 15 -17.47 15.86 10.36
C LYS A 15 -17.49 17.37 10.59
N THR A 16 -18.44 17.90 11.36
CA THR A 16 -18.51 19.35 11.63
C THR A 16 -17.32 19.82 12.45
N LEU A 17 -16.92 19.06 13.47
CA LEU A 17 -15.72 19.37 14.27
C LEU A 17 -14.46 19.42 13.38
N LEU A 18 -14.27 18.41 12.54
CA LEU A 18 -13.09 18.34 11.65
C LEU A 18 -13.09 19.43 10.58
N ASN A 19 -14.26 19.85 10.10
CA ASN A 19 -14.36 20.95 9.14
C ASN A 19 -14.07 22.33 9.76
N GLY A 20 -14.12 22.45 11.10
CA GLY A 20 -13.71 23.65 11.82
C GLY A 20 -12.19 23.74 12.03
N GLU A 21 -11.54 22.60 12.27
CA GLU A 21 -10.09 22.52 12.52
C GLU A 21 -9.26 22.36 11.24
N PHE A 22 -9.85 21.75 10.20
CA PHE A 22 -9.17 21.44 8.95
C PHE A 22 -10.00 21.92 7.77
N ASP A 23 -9.32 22.45 6.75
CA ASP A 23 -9.94 22.88 5.50
C ASP A 23 -10.35 21.65 4.66
N MET A 24 -11.50 21.06 5.01
CA MET A 24 -11.98 19.82 4.42
C MET A 24 -12.68 20.08 3.09
N ASN A 25 -11.99 19.73 2.01
CA ASN A 25 -12.57 19.76 0.67
C ASN A 25 -13.29 18.44 0.34
N ASP A 26 -14.50 18.53 -0.23
CA ASP A 26 -15.20 17.36 -0.74
C ASP A 26 -14.62 16.93 -2.11
N LEU A 27 -13.91 15.80 -2.10
CA LEU A 27 -13.32 15.19 -3.29
C LEU A 27 -14.26 14.13 -3.93
N GLY A 28 -15.51 14.06 -3.46
CA GLY A 28 -16.50 13.08 -3.87
C GLY A 28 -16.23 11.69 -3.29
N ALA A 29 -16.70 10.65 -3.99
CA ALA A 29 -16.59 9.29 -3.52
C ALA A 29 -15.12 8.83 -3.47
N ALA A 30 -14.54 8.77 -2.26
CA ALA A 30 -13.18 8.29 -2.07
C ALA A 30 -13.02 6.85 -2.57
N LYS A 31 -12.10 6.65 -3.53
CA LYS A 31 -11.70 5.35 -4.10
C LYS A 31 -10.38 4.83 -3.55
N LYS A 32 -9.46 5.72 -3.16
CA LYS A 32 -8.17 5.37 -2.54
C LYS A 32 -7.89 6.30 -1.36
N ILE A 33 -7.39 5.74 -0.26
CA ILE A 33 -6.95 6.48 0.93
C ILE A 33 -5.66 5.84 1.43
N LEU A 34 -4.56 6.59 1.51
CA LEU A 34 -3.25 6.12 2.01
C LEU A 34 -2.75 4.82 1.32
N GLY A 35 -2.97 4.69 0.01
CA GLY A 35 -2.61 3.47 -0.74
C GLY A 35 -3.58 2.29 -0.55
N MET A 36 -4.63 2.45 0.27
CA MET A 36 -5.72 1.49 0.37
C MET A 36 -6.81 1.80 -0.65
N GLU A 37 -7.17 0.84 -1.46
CA GLU A 37 -8.34 0.87 -2.34
C GLU A 37 -9.61 0.60 -1.55
N ILE A 38 -10.65 1.37 -1.84
CA ILE A 38 -11.94 1.29 -1.17
C ILE A 38 -13.00 0.93 -2.19
N TYR A 39 -13.64 -0.22 -2.00
CA TYR A 39 -14.82 -0.62 -2.74
C TYR A 39 -16.03 -0.59 -1.80
N ARG A 40 -17.11 0.05 -2.21
CA ARG A 40 -18.34 0.16 -1.41
C ARG A 40 -19.48 -0.50 -2.15
N ASP A 41 -20.01 -1.56 -1.56
CA ASP A 41 -21.27 -2.16 -1.97
C ASP A 41 -22.41 -1.55 -1.13
N ARG A 42 -23.13 -0.59 -1.73
CA ARG A 42 -24.24 0.10 -1.07
C ARG A 42 -25.49 -0.76 -0.95
N THR A 43 -25.70 -1.75 -1.83
CA THR A 43 -26.88 -2.62 -1.76
C THR A 43 -26.73 -3.57 -0.58
N GLN A 44 -25.53 -4.12 -0.38
CA GLN A 44 -25.23 -4.99 0.76
C GLN A 44 -24.78 -4.23 2.03
N LYS A 45 -24.65 -2.89 1.96
CA LYS A 45 -24.10 -2.04 3.03
C LYS A 45 -22.71 -2.51 3.52
N LYS A 46 -21.89 -3.01 2.61
CA LYS A 46 -20.52 -3.49 2.89
C LYS A 46 -19.48 -2.55 2.32
N VAL A 47 -18.37 -2.44 3.03
CA VAL A 47 -17.17 -1.73 2.57
C VAL A 47 -16.03 -2.73 2.56
N PHE A 48 -15.33 -2.80 1.44
CA PHE A 48 -14.17 -3.64 1.23
C PHE A 48 -12.94 -2.75 1.06
N LEU A 49 -11.84 -3.16 1.67
CA LEU A 49 -10.56 -2.46 1.62
C LEU A 49 -9.50 -3.39 1.05
N SER A 50 -8.69 -2.91 0.11
CA SER A 50 -7.58 -3.65 -0.50
C SER A 50 -6.29 -2.83 -0.42
N GLN A 51 -5.18 -3.48 -0.07
CA GLN A 51 -3.84 -2.88 -0.07
C GLN A 51 -2.91 -3.49 -1.13
N LYS A 52 -3.47 -4.25 -2.08
CA LYS A 52 -2.70 -5.02 -3.05
C LYS A 52 -1.69 -4.16 -3.80
N GLU A 53 -2.15 -3.04 -4.36
CA GLU A 53 -1.30 -2.13 -5.14
C GLU A 53 -0.21 -1.46 -4.28
N TYR A 54 -0.54 -1.07 -3.04
CA TYR A 54 0.44 -0.51 -2.11
C TYR A 54 1.55 -1.50 -1.79
N ILE A 55 1.19 -2.76 -1.46
CA ILE A 55 2.16 -3.82 -1.17
C ILE A 55 3.02 -4.09 -2.41
N GLN A 56 2.41 -4.19 -3.60
CA GLN A 56 3.14 -4.39 -4.85
C GLN A 56 4.13 -3.26 -5.13
N LYS A 57 3.73 -2.01 -4.93
CA LYS A 57 4.61 -0.85 -5.10
C LYS A 57 5.79 -0.88 -4.13
N ASN A 58 5.54 -1.19 -2.86
CA ASN A 58 6.61 -1.29 -1.87
C ASN A 58 7.58 -2.44 -2.18
N LEU A 59 7.07 -3.61 -2.59
CA LEU A 59 7.90 -4.74 -2.99
C LEU A 59 8.77 -4.40 -4.22
N ALA A 60 8.19 -3.73 -5.21
CA ALA A 60 8.92 -3.28 -6.39
C ALA A 60 10.02 -2.28 -6.03
N SER A 61 9.73 -1.31 -5.15
CA SER A 61 10.74 -0.37 -4.65
C SER A 61 11.86 -1.06 -3.88
N PHE A 62 11.51 -1.99 -2.99
CA PHE A 62 12.49 -2.77 -2.21
C PHE A 62 13.44 -3.55 -3.12
N TRP A 63 12.91 -4.26 -4.12
CA TRP A 63 13.74 -4.99 -5.08
C TRP A 63 14.62 -4.06 -5.91
N ASN A 64 14.09 -2.91 -6.36
CA ASN A 64 14.86 -1.90 -7.08
C ASN A 64 15.99 -1.29 -6.25
N GLU A 65 15.80 -1.12 -4.93
CA GLU A 65 16.85 -0.67 -4.01
C GLU A 65 17.92 -1.74 -3.78
N GLN A 66 17.53 -3.01 -3.65
CA GLN A 66 18.50 -4.12 -3.60
C GLN A 66 19.31 -4.23 -4.90
N CYS A 67 18.67 -4.10 -6.06
CA CYS A 67 19.36 -4.12 -7.36
C CYS A 67 20.27 -2.90 -7.60
N LYS A 68 20.03 -1.75 -6.96
CA LYS A 68 20.97 -0.62 -7.00
C LYS A 68 22.24 -0.90 -6.20
N THR A 69 22.11 -1.60 -5.07
CA THR A 69 23.24 -1.96 -4.20
C THR A 69 24.12 -3.04 -4.83
N LEU A 70 23.52 -4.00 -5.55
CA LEU A 70 24.24 -5.03 -6.31
C LEU A 70 25.01 -4.50 -7.53
N LYS A 71 24.70 -3.29 -8.02
CA LYS A 71 25.49 -2.65 -9.09
C LYS A 71 26.79 -2.02 -8.57
N HIS A 72 26.90 -1.75 -7.26
CA HIS A 72 28.09 -1.16 -6.67
C HIS A 72 29.07 -2.21 -6.10
N SER A 73 28.62 -3.45 -5.94
CA SER A 73 29.47 -4.60 -5.67
C SER A 73 29.30 -5.60 -6.80
N PHE A 74 30.02 -5.34 -7.90
CA PHE A 74 30.33 -6.38 -8.89
C PHE A 74 31.18 -7.46 -8.22
N VAL A 75 30.56 -8.35 -7.45
CA VAL A 75 31.08 -9.69 -7.26
C VAL A 75 30.82 -10.42 -8.56
N ASN A 76 31.89 -10.92 -9.16
CA ASN A 76 31.92 -11.46 -10.50
C ASN A 76 30.88 -12.59 -10.63
N GLN A 77 29.84 -12.38 -11.45
CA GLN A 77 28.74 -13.35 -11.62
C GLN A 77 29.22 -14.75 -12.01
N ARG A 78 30.44 -14.86 -12.57
CA ARG A 78 31.07 -16.14 -12.89
C ARG A 78 31.48 -16.97 -11.67
N GLU A 79 31.86 -16.35 -10.55
CA GLU A 79 32.25 -17.07 -9.32
C GLU A 79 31.03 -17.61 -8.57
N ILE A 80 29.93 -16.87 -8.58
CA ILE A 80 28.69 -17.32 -7.91
C ILE A 80 28.11 -18.53 -8.65
N ILE A 81 28.10 -18.50 -9.99
CA ILE A 81 27.60 -19.63 -10.79
C ILE A 81 28.48 -20.88 -10.61
N SER A 82 29.81 -20.74 -10.51
CA SER A 82 30.68 -21.89 -10.27
C SER A 82 30.50 -22.49 -8.87
N TYR A 83 30.28 -21.65 -7.86
CA TYR A 83 30.01 -22.11 -6.49
C TYR A 83 28.73 -22.96 -6.41
N PHE A 84 27.64 -22.50 -7.03
CA PHE A 84 26.38 -23.24 -7.05
C PHE A 84 26.46 -24.54 -7.88
N SER A 85 27.18 -24.55 -9.00
CA SER A 85 27.32 -25.74 -9.84
C SER A 85 28.12 -26.86 -9.16
N ASN A 86 29.11 -26.49 -8.34
CA ASN A 86 29.90 -27.45 -7.57
C ASN A 86 29.14 -28.01 -6.35
N SER A 87 28.25 -27.23 -5.73
CA SER A 87 27.43 -27.71 -4.60
C SER A 87 26.30 -28.65 -5.01
N ILE A 88 25.90 -28.70 -6.28
CA ILE A 88 24.90 -29.65 -6.80
C ILE A 88 25.57 -30.96 -7.27
N SER A 89 26.89 -30.94 -7.45
CA SER A 89 27.67 -32.09 -7.96
C SER A 89 28.32 -32.95 -6.86
N ASN A 90 28.12 -32.60 -5.58
CA ASN A 90 28.45 -33.42 -4.41
C ASN A 90 27.15 -33.82 -3.69
#